data_AF-A0A2D7LXT4-F1
#
_entry.id   AF-A0A2D7LXT4-F1
#
_cell.length_a   1.000
_cell.length_b   1.000
_cell.length_c   1.000
_cell.angle_alpha   90.00
_cell.angle_beta   90.00
_cell.angle_gamma   90.00
#
_symmetry.space_group_name_H-M   'P 1'
#
loop_
_entity.id
_entity.type
_entity.pdbx_description
1 polymer ?
#
loop_
_entity_poly.entity_id
_entity_poly.type
_entity_poly.pdbx_seq_one_letter_code
_entity_poly.pdbx_strand_id
1 'polypeptide(L)'
;MISNGPALASESGNIESVMSAEERLKSGVDTLTAEQREFLNNWLQENYGRRTESVVTRTTTDKQSESTEQPAKLKAPPEAIEAEVDRRVAAKLADKRESEKAKQSDSAFEARLSGDFTGWTGKTIFKLDNGQVWRQRSSANYRHRGSDRRVTFKKNWMGGWEMTVVSSGKTVLVREVQ
;
A
#
# COMPACT_ATOMS: atom_id res chain seq x y z
N MET A 1 -52.53 33.11 -5.27
CA MET A 1 -51.42 32.77 -4.35
C MET A 1 -50.40 32.01 -5.16
N ILE A 2 -49.20 32.58 -5.27
CA ILE A 2 -48.12 32.08 -6.11
C ILE A 2 -47.43 30.98 -5.30
N SER A 3 -47.67 29.71 -5.67
CA SER A 3 -46.96 28.58 -5.07
C SER A 3 -45.57 28.49 -5.70
N ASN A 4 -44.62 29.27 -5.17
CA ASN A 4 -43.20 28.99 -5.36
C ASN A 4 -42.85 27.76 -4.51
N GLY A 5 -42.61 26.63 -5.17
CA GLY A 5 -41.99 25.46 -4.54
C GLY A 5 -40.63 25.83 -3.94
N PRO A 6 -40.21 25.20 -2.84
CA PRO A 6 -38.99 25.58 -2.14
C PRO A 6 -37.78 25.31 -3.03
N ALA A 7 -36.93 26.32 -3.13
CA ALA A 7 -35.64 26.28 -3.76
C ALA A 7 -34.74 25.24 -3.08
N LEU A 8 -34.49 24.11 -3.74
CA LEU A 8 -33.34 23.25 -3.47
C LEU A 8 -32.15 23.80 -4.25
N ALA A 9 -31.62 24.92 -3.79
CA ALA A 9 -30.43 25.55 -4.37
C ALA A 9 -29.51 26.04 -3.25
N SER A 10 -29.16 25.13 -2.35
CA SER A 10 -28.06 25.29 -1.41
C SER A 10 -27.49 23.88 -1.16
N GLU A 11 -26.15 23.77 -1.20
CA GLU A 11 -25.32 22.59 -0.86
C GLU A 11 -24.74 21.73 -2.01
N SER A 12 -24.62 22.25 -3.24
CA SER A 12 -23.90 21.58 -4.35
C SER A 12 -22.37 21.51 -4.18
N GLY A 13 -21.83 21.80 -2.98
CA GLY A 13 -20.40 21.88 -2.69
C GLY A 13 -19.86 20.75 -1.81
N ASN A 14 -20.73 19.93 -1.21
CA ASN A 14 -20.34 18.90 -0.26
C ASN A 14 -20.54 17.52 -0.88
N ILE A 15 -19.56 16.62 -0.71
CA ILE A 15 -19.61 15.28 -1.31
C ILE A 15 -20.83 14.45 -0.85
N GLU A 16 -21.34 14.71 0.35
CA GLU A 16 -22.54 14.07 0.92
C GLU A 16 -23.85 14.47 0.20
N SER A 17 -23.84 15.58 -0.55
CA SER A 17 -24.98 16.04 -1.34
C SER A 17 -24.98 15.43 -2.74
N VAL A 18 -23.79 15.18 -3.30
CA VAL A 18 -23.63 14.59 -4.65
C VAL A 18 -23.59 13.06 -4.64
N MET A 19 -23.31 12.43 -3.49
CA MET A 19 -23.29 10.98 -3.34
C MET A 19 -23.92 10.57 -2.02
N SER A 20 -24.84 9.60 -2.07
CA SER A 20 -25.46 9.01 -0.88
C SER A 20 -24.46 8.22 -0.04
N ALA A 21 -24.79 7.94 1.23
CA ALA A 21 -23.93 7.18 2.13
C ALA A 21 -23.56 5.78 1.59
N GLU A 22 -24.48 5.12 0.89
CA GLU A 22 -24.23 3.82 0.25
C GLU A 22 -23.27 3.93 -0.95
N GLU A 23 -23.38 5.00 -1.74
CA GLU A 23 -22.48 5.25 -2.86
C GLU A 23 -21.07 5.63 -2.38
N ARG A 24 -20.97 6.35 -1.26
CA ARG A 24 -19.69 6.61 -0.58
C ARG A 24 -18.98 5.35 -0.09
N LEU A 25 -19.73 4.39 0.44
CA LEU A 25 -19.20 3.09 0.87
C LEU A 25 -18.69 2.28 -0.33
N LYS A 26 -19.42 2.31 -1.46
CA LYS A 26 -19.03 1.59 -2.68
C LYS A 26 -17.87 2.26 -3.42
N SER A 27 -17.78 3.59 -3.37
CA SER A 27 -16.70 4.36 -3.99
C SER A 27 -15.43 4.42 -3.13
N GLY A 28 -15.50 3.96 -1.87
CA GLY A 28 -14.39 4.00 -0.91
C GLY A 28 -14.09 5.41 -0.36
N VAL A 29 -14.96 6.39 -0.63
CA VAL A 29 -14.85 7.77 -0.12
C VAL A 29 -15.08 7.81 1.40
N ASP A 30 -15.64 6.75 1.99
CA ASP A 30 -15.75 6.56 3.43
C ASP A 30 -14.41 6.32 4.13
N THR A 31 -13.38 5.86 3.39
CA THR A 31 -12.05 5.60 3.96
C THR A 31 -11.22 6.87 4.24
N LEU A 32 -11.70 8.03 3.79
CA LEU A 32 -11.06 9.32 3.99
C LEU A 32 -11.21 9.81 5.44
N THR A 33 -10.13 10.36 6.01
CA THR A 33 -10.18 11.01 7.33
C THR A 33 -11.03 12.28 7.29
N ALA A 34 -11.45 12.79 8.46
CA ALA A 34 -12.23 14.02 8.56
C ALA A 34 -11.55 15.20 7.84
N GLU A 35 -10.26 15.40 8.10
CA GLU A 35 -9.45 16.46 7.49
C GLU A 35 -9.34 16.30 5.96
N GLN A 36 -9.18 15.07 5.47
CA GLN A 36 -9.10 14.79 4.02
C GLN A 36 -10.43 15.05 3.30
N ARG A 37 -11.55 14.76 3.96
CA ARG A 37 -12.89 15.04 3.44
C ARG A 37 -13.15 16.54 3.37
N GLU A 38 -12.73 17.29 4.38
CA GLU A 38 -12.84 18.76 4.36
C GLU A 38 -12.02 19.38 3.23
N PHE A 39 -10.79 18.91 3.03
CA PHE A 39 -9.97 19.34 1.89
C PHE A 39 -10.68 19.06 0.55
N LEU A 40 -11.24 17.86 0.38
CA LEU A 40 -11.96 17.49 -0.83
C LEU A 40 -13.22 18.34 -1.06
N ASN A 41 -13.99 18.61 -0.01
CA ASN A 41 -15.16 19.48 -0.09
C ASN A 41 -14.76 20.91 -0.51
N ASN A 42 -13.69 21.46 0.09
CA ASN A 42 -13.19 22.79 -0.28
C ASN A 42 -12.72 22.84 -1.74
N TRP A 43 -11.99 21.81 -2.21
CA TRP A 43 -11.56 21.73 -3.60
C TRP A 43 -12.73 21.65 -4.59
N LEU A 44 -13.79 20.89 -4.26
CA LEU A 44 -14.98 20.80 -5.09
C LEU A 44 -15.66 22.17 -5.23
N GLN A 45 -15.80 22.91 -4.13
CA GLN A 45 -16.39 24.25 -4.13
C GLN A 45 -15.59 25.24 -5.00
N GLU A 46 -14.26 25.23 -4.88
CA GLU A 46 -13.39 26.15 -5.62
C GLU A 46 -13.32 25.86 -7.13
N ASN A 47 -13.43 24.59 -7.52
CA ASN A 47 -13.16 24.15 -8.89
C ASN A 47 -14.43 23.90 -9.73
N TYR A 48 -15.55 23.47 -9.12
CA TYR A 48 -16.79 23.24 -9.88
C TYR A 48 -17.51 24.54 -10.29
N GLY A 49 -17.38 25.63 -9.52
CA GLY A 49 -17.97 26.93 -9.87
C GLY A 49 -17.26 27.67 -11.02
N ARG A 50 -15.98 27.40 -11.25
CA ARG A 50 -15.16 28.15 -12.24
C ARG A 50 -15.38 27.67 -13.69
N ARG A 51 -16.00 26.50 -13.90
CA ARG A 51 -16.20 25.89 -15.23
C ARG A 51 -17.46 26.35 -15.96
N THR A 52 -18.46 26.86 -15.25
CA THR A 52 -19.74 27.27 -15.86
C THR A 52 -19.72 28.70 -16.42
N GLU A 53 -18.77 29.55 -16.01
CA GLU A 53 -18.67 30.93 -16.52
C GLU A 53 -17.90 31.04 -17.85
N SER A 54 -17.02 30.08 -18.17
CA SER A 54 -16.11 30.20 -19.32
C SER A 54 -16.71 29.85 -20.69
N VAL A 55 -17.98 29.42 -20.74
CA VAL A 55 -18.63 28.95 -21.99
C VAL A 55 -19.59 29.97 -22.60
N VAL A 56 -20.02 31.02 -21.86
CA VAL A 56 -21.06 31.96 -22.36
C VAL A 56 -20.49 33.16 -23.13
N THR A 57 -19.18 33.45 -23.07
CA THR A 57 -18.60 34.70 -23.63
C THR A 57 -17.73 34.53 -24.88
N ARG A 58 -18.02 33.54 -25.74
CA ARG A 58 -17.33 33.41 -27.05
C ARG A 58 -18.28 33.21 -28.22
N THR A 59 -19.11 34.19 -28.52
CA THR A 59 -19.49 34.47 -29.92
C THR A 59 -19.73 35.97 -30.07
N THR A 60 -19.11 36.59 -31.09
CA THR A 60 -19.11 38.02 -31.53
C THR A 60 -18.12 38.96 -30.79
N THR A 61 -16.91 39.23 -31.33
CA THR A 61 -16.55 40.23 -32.39
C THR A 61 -16.56 41.66 -31.80
N ASP A 62 -15.51 42.49 -31.72
CA ASP A 62 -14.39 42.80 -32.61
C ASP A 62 -13.32 43.70 -31.92
N LYS A 63 -12.18 43.89 -32.59
CA LYS A 63 -11.15 44.96 -32.51
C LYS A 63 -9.97 44.95 -31.51
N GLN A 64 -8.86 44.37 -32.02
CA GLN A 64 -7.59 45.02 -32.41
C GLN A 64 -6.65 45.66 -31.35
N SER A 65 -5.49 45.02 -31.16
CA SER A 65 -4.09 45.55 -31.25
C SER A 65 -3.16 44.63 -30.43
N GLU A 66 -2.49 43.65 -31.03
CA GLU A 66 -1.15 43.75 -31.65
C GLU A 66 0.01 43.72 -30.63
N SER A 67 0.59 42.53 -30.45
CA SER A 67 2.04 42.32 -30.54
C SER A 67 2.35 40.82 -30.60
N THR A 68 2.69 40.43 -31.83
CA THR A 68 3.58 39.37 -32.28
C THR A 68 4.51 38.80 -31.21
N GLU A 69 4.45 37.48 -30.99
CA GLU A 69 5.58 36.53 -31.02
C GLU A 69 5.19 35.23 -30.31
N GLN A 70 4.61 34.32 -31.07
CA GLN A 70 4.90 32.89 -30.90
C GLN A 70 6.00 32.56 -31.90
N PRO A 71 7.01 31.76 -31.49
CA PRO A 71 6.84 30.35 -31.77
C PRO A 71 7.29 29.41 -30.64
N ALA A 72 6.36 28.50 -30.30
CA ALA A 72 6.60 27.08 -30.01
C ALA A 72 7.62 26.67 -28.93
N LYS A 73 7.11 26.19 -27.79
CA LYS A 73 7.57 24.89 -27.24
C LYS A 73 6.49 24.15 -26.44
N LEU A 74 5.86 23.23 -27.16
CA LEU A 74 5.51 21.86 -26.76
C LEU A 74 4.73 21.67 -25.44
N LYS A 75 3.43 21.40 -25.63
CA LYS A 75 2.57 20.54 -24.82
C LYS A 75 3.39 19.52 -24.01
N ALA A 76 3.37 19.64 -22.68
CA ALA A 76 3.77 18.54 -21.82
C ALA A 76 2.80 17.37 -22.10
N PRO A 77 3.30 16.18 -22.48
CA PRO A 77 2.43 15.05 -22.79
C PRO A 77 1.77 14.54 -21.49
N PRO A 78 0.52 14.02 -21.56
CA PRO A 78 -0.15 13.35 -20.45
C PRO A 78 0.66 12.20 -19.83
N GLU A 79 1.69 11.70 -20.53
CA GLU A 79 2.67 10.72 -20.06
C GLU A 79 3.41 11.12 -18.78
N ALA A 80 3.63 12.42 -18.54
CA ALA A 80 4.34 12.88 -17.34
C ALA A 80 3.52 12.70 -16.05
N ILE A 81 2.19 12.71 -16.15
CA ILE A 81 1.28 12.52 -15.00
C ILE A 81 1.08 11.01 -14.76
N GLU A 82 0.90 10.23 -15.83
CA GLU A 82 0.77 8.77 -15.75
C GLU A 82 2.05 8.10 -15.21
N ALA A 83 3.24 8.54 -15.67
CA ALA A 83 4.52 8.03 -15.18
C ALA A 83 4.85 8.42 -13.72
N GLU A 84 4.22 9.47 -13.19
CA GLU A 84 4.35 9.85 -11.78
C GLU A 84 3.40 9.03 -10.89
N VAL A 85 2.17 8.77 -11.36
CA VAL A 85 1.21 7.87 -10.69
C VAL A 85 1.77 6.45 -10.62
N ASP A 86 2.32 5.92 -11.71
CA ASP A 86 2.94 4.59 -11.72
C ASP A 86 4.11 4.49 -10.75
N ARG A 87 4.93 5.54 -10.62
CA ARG A 87 6.01 5.58 -9.62
C ARG A 87 5.50 5.58 -8.19
N ARG A 88 4.45 6.34 -7.90
CA ARG A 88 3.84 6.38 -6.55
C ARG A 88 3.13 5.08 -6.20
N VAL A 89 2.48 4.44 -7.17
CA VAL A 89 1.83 3.13 -7.00
C VAL A 89 2.88 2.04 -6.82
N ALA A 90 3.97 2.04 -7.59
CA ALA A 90 5.07 1.10 -7.42
C ALA A 90 5.74 1.23 -6.05
N ALA A 91 5.96 2.45 -5.56
CA ALA A 91 6.48 2.70 -4.21
C ALA A 91 5.53 2.21 -3.11
N LYS A 92 4.23 2.53 -3.19
CA LYS A 92 3.24 2.03 -2.22
C LYS A 92 3.08 0.51 -2.26
N LEU A 93 3.19 -0.11 -3.44
CA LEU A 93 3.18 -1.56 -3.57
C LEU A 93 4.44 -2.20 -2.99
N ALA A 94 5.60 -1.55 -3.10
CA ALA A 94 6.83 -2.00 -2.45
C ALA A 94 6.70 -1.91 -0.92
N ASP A 95 6.24 -0.78 -0.36
CA ASP A 95 6.01 -0.62 1.08
C ASP A 95 4.97 -1.63 1.61
N LYS A 96 3.90 -1.86 0.84
CA LYS A 96 2.89 -2.87 1.18
C LYS A 96 3.48 -4.28 1.15
N ARG A 97 4.26 -4.63 0.12
CA ARG A 97 4.95 -5.94 0.03
C ARG A 97 5.99 -6.12 1.12
N GLU A 98 6.73 -5.07 1.50
CA GLU A 98 7.70 -5.10 2.59
C GLU A 98 7.01 -5.29 3.94
N SER A 99 5.92 -4.56 4.19
CA SER A 99 5.14 -4.72 5.42
C SER A 99 4.39 -6.06 5.48
N GLU A 100 3.93 -6.60 4.36
CA GLU A 100 3.37 -7.95 4.26
C GLU A 100 4.46 -9.00 4.50
N LYS A 101 5.64 -8.89 3.87
CA LYS A 101 6.77 -9.80 4.08
C LYS A 101 7.25 -9.77 5.53
N ALA A 102 7.31 -8.60 6.16
CA ALA A 102 7.68 -8.43 7.57
C ALA A 102 6.62 -8.97 8.54
N LYS A 103 5.31 -8.89 8.20
CA LYS A 103 4.25 -9.53 8.99
C LYS A 103 4.24 -11.06 8.83
N GLN A 104 4.56 -11.54 7.63
CA GLN A 104 4.66 -12.97 7.34
C GLN A 104 5.89 -13.59 8.00
N SER A 105 7.00 -12.84 8.10
CA SER A 105 8.17 -13.28 8.86
C SER A 105 7.94 -13.27 10.37
N ASP A 106 6.96 -12.51 10.91
CA ASP A 106 6.68 -12.44 12.35
C ASP A 106 5.61 -13.43 12.87
N SER A 107 4.98 -14.18 11.96
CA SER A 107 4.00 -15.21 12.29
C SER A 107 4.66 -16.60 12.33
N ALA A 108 4.17 -17.49 13.20
CA ALA A 108 4.68 -18.85 13.25
C ALA A 108 4.42 -19.56 11.91
N PHE A 109 5.42 -20.25 11.36
CA PHE A 109 5.32 -20.92 10.07
C PHE A 109 6.06 -22.26 10.06
N GLU A 110 5.64 -23.15 9.17
CA GLU A 110 6.34 -24.41 8.87
C GLU A 110 7.15 -24.26 7.59
N ALA A 111 8.35 -24.83 7.56
CA ALA A 111 9.23 -24.85 6.41
C ALA A 111 10.03 -26.15 6.35
N ARG A 112 10.72 -26.39 5.24
CA ARG A 112 11.61 -27.53 5.09
C ARG A 112 13.06 -27.07 4.94
N LEU A 113 13.97 -27.75 5.64
CA LEU A 113 15.40 -27.51 5.47
C LEU A 113 15.86 -27.98 4.09
N SER A 114 16.61 -27.11 3.43
CA SER A 114 17.28 -27.39 2.16
C SER A 114 18.64 -28.08 2.40
N GLY A 115 18.95 -29.07 1.56
CA GLY A 115 20.15 -29.89 1.69
C GLY A 115 20.11 -30.86 2.87
N ASP A 116 21.23 -31.53 3.14
CA ASP A 116 21.32 -32.54 4.20
C ASP A 116 21.34 -31.92 5.58
N PHE A 117 20.43 -32.39 6.45
CA PHE A 117 20.31 -31.92 7.81
C PHE A 117 20.75 -32.99 8.80
N THR A 118 21.90 -32.77 9.44
CA THR A 118 22.46 -33.69 10.45
C THR A 118 22.30 -33.19 11.88
N GLY A 119 21.54 -32.10 12.08
CA GLY A 119 21.39 -31.42 13.36
C GLY A 119 22.18 -30.11 13.43
N TRP A 120 22.51 -29.66 14.64
CA TRP A 120 23.18 -28.38 14.88
C TRP A 120 24.23 -28.44 15.99
N THR A 121 25.22 -27.54 15.93
CA THR A 121 26.45 -27.59 16.75
C THR A 121 26.86 -26.23 17.35
N GLY A 122 25.92 -25.30 17.50
CA GLY A 122 26.15 -23.96 18.07
C GLY A 122 26.42 -22.86 17.03
N LYS A 123 26.82 -23.22 15.81
CA LYS A 123 27.14 -22.28 14.72
C LYS A 123 26.40 -22.59 13.42
N THR A 124 25.36 -23.42 13.51
CA THR A 124 24.69 -23.96 12.33
C THR A 124 23.85 -22.90 11.63
N ILE A 125 23.90 -22.94 10.29
CA ILE A 125 23.08 -22.12 9.40
C ILE A 125 22.03 -23.04 8.78
N PHE A 126 20.77 -22.65 8.92
CA PHE A 126 19.61 -23.35 8.40
C PHE A 126 19.15 -22.62 7.15
N LYS A 127 19.23 -23.29 6.00
CA LYS A 127 18.67 -22.80 4.75
C LYS A 127 17.31 -23.43 4.56
N LEU A 128 16.30 -22.63 4.31
CA LEU A 128 14.93 -23.08 4.08
C LEU A 128 14.65 -23.19 2.58
N ASP A 129 13.65 -23.98 2.23
CA ASP A 129 13.13 -24.15 0.87
C ASP A 129 12.49 -22.87 0.30
N ASN A 130 11.94 -22.02 1.16
CA ASN A 130 11.45 -20.68 0.81
C ASN A 130 12.57 -19.65 0.56
N GLY A 131 13.84 -20.05 0.64
CA GLY A 131 15.01 -19.21 0.41
C GLY A 131 15.49 -18.43 1.64
N GLN A 132 14.76 -18.44 2.75
CA GLN A 132 15.19 -17.78 3.98
C GLN A 132 16.38 -18.49 4.60
N VAL A 133 17.24 -17.71 5.24
CA VAL A 133 18.43 -18.22 5.94
C VAL A 133 18.38 -17.83 7.40
N TRP A 134 18.42 -18.84 8.27
CA TRP A 134 18.40 -18.69 9.71
C TRP A 134 19.71 -19.18 10.33
N ARG A 135 20.17 -18.53 11.41
CA ARG A 135 21.39 -18.90 12.12
C ARG A 135 21.12 -19.17 13.57
N GLN A 136 21.70 -20.24 14.08
CA GLN A 136 21.66 -20.58 15.49
C GLN A 136 22.20 -19.44 16.37
N ARG A 137 21.50 -19.16 17.48
CA ARG A 137 21.93 -18.19 18.52
C ARG A 137 22.43 -18.85 19.80
N SER A 138 21.99 -20.07 20.11
CA SER A 138 22.42 -20.79 21.31
C SER A 138 23.65 -21.67 21.05
N SER A 139 24.34 -22.11 22.10
CA SER A 139 25.42 -23.10 22.03
C SER A 139 24.92 -24.55 22.08
N ALA A 140 23.61 -24.77 21.97
CA ALA A 140 23.02 -26.10 22.04
C ALA A 140 23.51 -27.00 20.91
N ASN A 141 23.65 -28.29 21.19
CA ASN A 141 24.04 -29.28 20.20
C ASN A 141 22.93 -30.33 20.05
N TYR A 142 22.69 -30.74 18.82
CA TYR A 142 21.73 -31.79 18.50
C TYR A 142 22.22 -32.56 17.29
N ARG A 143 22.12 -33.89 17.35
CA ARG A 143 22.39 -34.76 16.21
C ARG A 143 21.07 -35.30 15.68
N HIS A 144 20.76 -34.95 14.43
CA HIS A 144 19.62 -35.50 13.72
C HIS A 144 20.02 -36.80 13.02
N ARG A 145 19.19 -37.83 13.14
CA ARG A 145 19.40 -39.16 12.51
C ARG A 145 18.27 -39.54 11.55
N GLY A 146 17.24 -38.71 11.42
CA GLY A 146 16.12 -38.93 10.53
C GLY A 146 16.34 -38.35 9.14
N SER A 147 15.40 -38.63 8.23
CA SER A 147 15.31 -38.01 6.91
C SER A 147 14.31 -36.85 6.86
N ASP A 148 13.51 -36.67 7.92
CA ASP A 148 12.52 -35.59 8.00
C ASP A 148 13.23 -34.26 8.26
N ARG A 149 12.97 -33.31 7.38
CA ARG A 149 13.60 -31.98 7.34
C ARG A 149 12.60 -30.87 7.65
N ARG A 150 11.38 -31.23 8.05
CA ARG A 150 10.35 -30.26 8.42
C ARG A 150 10.68 -29.63 9.76
N VAL A 151 10.56 -28.31 9.78
CA VAL A 151 10.84 -27.47 10.93
C VAL A 151 9.73 -26.43 11.07
N THR A 152 9.38 -26.12 12.31
CA THR A 152 8.45 -25.03 12.62
C THR A 152 9.20 -23.91 13.32
N PHE A 153 8.90 -22.67 12.92
CA PHE A 153 9.44 -21.46 13.52
C PHE A 153 8.33 -20.77 14.28
N LYS A 154 8.63 -20.33 15.50
CA LYS A 154 7.72 -19.51 16.31
C LYS A 154 8.49 -18.52 17.16
N LYS A 155 7.85 -17.39 17.43
CA LYS A 155 8.35 -16.41 18.39
C LYS A 155 8.02 -16.91 19.80
N ASN A 156 9.01 -16.96 20.68
CA ASN A 156 8.80 -17.31 22.08
C ASN A 156 8.37 -16.08 22.90
N TRP A 157 7.94 -16.32 24.14
CA TRP A 157 7.46 -15.25 25.04
C TRP A 157 8.53 -14.19 25.36
N MET A 158 9.82 -14.49 25.13
CA MET A 158 10.95 -13.57 25.31
C MET A 158 11.32 -12.83 23.99
N GLY A 159 10.48 -12.92 22.95
CA GLY A 159 10.67 -12.22 21.68
C GLY A 159 11.75 -12.81 20.77
N GLY A 160 12.34 -13.95 21.13
CA GLY A 160 13.30 -14.68 20.32
C GLY A 160 12.62 -15.69 19.40
N TRP A 161 13.27 -16.01 18.28
CA TRP A 161 12.81 -17.05 17.38
C TRP A 161 13.29 -18.42 17.83
N GLU A 162 12.38 -19.38 17.86
CA GLU A 162 12.64 -20.79 18.14
C GLU A 162 12.30 -21.63 16.91
N MET A 163 13.27 -22.42 16.45
CA MET A 163 13.08 -23.44 15.44
C MET A 163 12.89 -24.80 16.12
N THR A 164 11.86 -25.55 15.73
CA THR A 164 11.54 -26.89 16.23
C THR A 164 11.60 -27.90 15.10
N VAL A 165 12.33 -29.00 15.27
CA VAL A 165 12.31 -30.11 14.31
C VAL A 165 11.07 -30.95 14.54
N VAL A 166 10.20 -31.07 13.54
CA VAL A 166 8.90 -31.73 13.66
C VAL A 166 9.03 -33.18 14.11
N SER A 167 9.99 -33.92 13.55
CA SER A 167 10.13 -35.35 13.83
C SER A 167 10.72 -35.69 15.20
N SER A 168 11.41 -34.74 15.85
CA SER A 168 12.10 -35.00 17.12
C SER A 168 11.65 -34.10 18.27
N GLY A 169 10.87 -33.06 17.98
CA GLY A 169 10.46 -32.03 18.93
C GLY A 169 11.62 -31.20 19.49
N LYS A 170 12.84 -31.36 18.96
CA LYS A 170 14.02 -30.62 19.47
C LYS A 170 13.97 -29.19 19.00
N THR A 171 14.25 -28.27 19.91
CA THR A 171 14.18 -26.84 19.68
C THR A 171 15.55 -26.17 19.77
N VAL A 172 15.69 -25.04 19.06
CA VAL A 172 16.88 -24.21 19.11
C VAL A 172 16.54 -22.75 18.84
N LEU A 173 17.17 -21.84 19.58
CA LEU A 173 17.04 -20.40 19.33
C LEU A 173 17.81 -20.00 18.09
N VAL A 174 17.18 -19.21 17.24
CA VAL A 174 17.69 -18.79 15.94
C VAL A 174 17.50 -17.29 15.73
N ARG A 175 18.16 -16.75 14.71
CA ARG A 175 17.91 -15.43 14.14
C ARG A 175 17.87 -15.52 12.63
N GLU A 176 17.02 -14.73 12.01
CA GLU A 176 17.02 -14.54 10.57
C GLU A 176 18.32 -13.82 10.15
N VAL A 177 18.82 -14.18 8.98
CA VAL A 177 20.03 -13.60 8.39
C VAL A 177 19.74 -13.02 7.01
N GLN A 178 18.89 -13.67 6.20
CA GLN A 178 18.52 -13.26 4.84
C GLN A 178 17.11 -13.73 4.47
#